data_AF-A0A1M6FWG2-F1
#
_entry.id   AF-A0A1M6FWG2-F1
#
_cell.length_a   1.000
_cell.length_b   1.000
_cell.length_c   1.000
_cell.angle_alpha   90.00
_cell.angle_beta   90.00
_cell.angle_gamma   90.00
#
_symmetry.space_group_name_H-M   'P 1'
#
loop_
_entity.id
_entity.type
_entity.pdbx_description
1 polymer ?
#
loop_
_entity_poly.entity_id
_entity_poly.type
_entity_poly.pdbx_seq_one_letter_code
_entity_poly.pdbx_strand_id
1 'polypeptide(L)'
;MRVMLIGTSNSIFKDGYRAEFENSKDISSLTFHGMGAACSIILPFFLSKVDLKDYDFLVIETSINDVLQCSRGTVSHDQIRANLRWACAKAVNAGCKPIMMIMPTLNGVRNRNIADILHREVAAEFQAGYVDGHEFVRTAKLLKPRKLDLFFQDKSHLKPPVGRQVGKLAIAKMKSMKKKALPTVGVDHDFRTIPAAELGDAPLERVNSLMSISCHCMQQGDSVTVDIGRENYLVGLAMNRTESWGHLNLSGGRNASMALQTNYTKRPVSFLAGIRPVPDFAPDPEGRITLKLSSTALFEDLVPAPAGSFAPGPEGANVELMGLILKCPAPPLSRGKALTG
;
A
#
# COMPACT_ATOMS: atom_id res chain seq x y z
N MET A 1 12.96 -20.45 3.06
CA MET A 1 11.64 -19.85 3.35
C MET A 1 11.15 -19.16 2.10
N ARG A 2 9.87 -19.32 1.76
CA ARG A 2 9.20 -18.61 0.67
C ARG A 2 8.63 -17.32 1.23
N VAL A 3 9.05 -16.18 0.71
CA VAL A 3 8.71 -14.86 1.27
C VAL A 3 7.99 -14.02 0.23
N MET A 4 6.86 -13.43 0.60
CA MET A 4 6.28 -12.30 -0.10
C MET A 4 6.65 -11.01 0.63
N LEU A 5 7.15 -10.03 -0.11
CA LEU A 5 7.44 -8.68 0.40
C LEU A 5 6.54 -7.67 -0.32
N ILE A 6 5.72 -6.97 0.45
CA ILE A 6 4.98 -5.78 -0.02
C ILE A 6 5.57 -4.55 0.66
N GLY A 7 6.12 -3.64 -0.14
CA GLY A 7 6.88 -2.52 0.39
C GLY A 7 6.80 -1.26 -0.46
N THR A 8 7.48 -0.21 0.01
CA THR A 8 7.44 1.12 -0.59
C THR A 8 8.82 1.57 -1.06
N SER A 9 9.13 2.88 -1.04
CA SER A 9 10.37 3.40 -1.63
C SER A 9 11.63 2.76 -1.05
N ASN A 10 11.67 2.46 0.25
CA ASN A 10 12.83 1.80 0.87
C ASN A 10 13.06 0.36 0.36
N SER A 11 11.98 -0.33 -0.06
CA SER A 11 12.04 -1.68 -0.64
C SER A 11 12.45 -1.68 -2.12
N ILE A 12 12.24 -0.57 -2.82
CA ILE A 12 12.52 -0.42 -4.25
C ILE A 12 14.02 -0.23 -4.52
N PHE A 13 14.77 0.31 -3.55
CA PHE A 13 16.22 0.47 -3.69
C PHE A 13 16.91 -0.89 -3.80
N LYS A 14 17.51 -1.15 -4.97
CA LYS A 14 18.17 -2.42 -5.32
C LYS A 14 19.24 -2.87 -4.31
N ASP A 15 19.91 -1.95 -3.63
CA ASP A 15 20.95 -2.26 -2.65
C ASP A 15 20.50 -2.13 -1.18
N GLY A 16 19.22 -1.84 -0.96
CA GLY A 16 18.63 -1.64 0.35
C GLY A 16 18.40 -2.93 1.13
N TYR A 17 17.40 -2.93 2.01
CA TYR A 17 17.09 -4.11 2.82
C TYR A 17 16.62 -5.29 1.98
N ARG A 18 15.90 -5.05 0.87
CA ARG A 18 15.40 -6.11 -0.03
C ARG A 18 16.54 -6.94 -0.61
N ALA A 19 17.69 -6.32 -0.89
CA ALA A 19 18.88 -7.02 -1.36
C ALA A 19 19.31 -8.13 -0.40
N GLU A 20 19.13 -7.93 0.91
CA GLU A 20 19.43 -8.97 1.89
C GLU A 20 18.47 -10.16 1.77
N PHE A 21 17.21 -9.93 1.43
CA PHE A 21 16.24 -11.01 1.18
C PHE A 21 16.62 -11.80 -0.08
N GLU A 22 17.00 -11.10 -1.14
CA GLU A 22 17.41 -11.70 -2.43
C GLU A 22 18.68 -12.56 -2.30
N ASN A 23 19.63 -12.15 -1.45
CA ASN A 23 20.94 -12.80 -1.32
C ASN A 23 21.03 -13.81 -0.17
N SER A 24 19.99 -13.94 0.66
CA SER A 24 20.05 -14.80 1.84
C SER A 24 19.82 -16.27 1.48
N LYS A 25 20.71 -17.14 1.97
CA LYS A 25 20.56 -18.61 1.86
C LYS A 25 19.35 -19.15 2.64
N ASP A 26 18.79 -18.37 3.56
CA ASP A 26 17.61 -18.76 4.33
C ASP A 26 16.29 -18.54 3.54
N ILE A 27 16.34 -17.78 2.45
CA ILE A 27 15.18 -17.48 1.58
C ILE A 27 15.33 -18.26 0.28
N SER A 28 14.38 -19.16 0.04
CA SER A 28 14.37 -20.03 -1.13
C SER A 28 13.68 -19.39 -2.32
N SER A 29 12.72 -18.50 -2.07
CA SER A 29 12.08 -17.67 -3.08
C SER A 29 11.59 -16.36 -2.47
N LEU A 30 11.69 -15.28 -3.25
CA LEU A 30 11.19 -13.96 -2.90
C LEU A 30 10.25 -13.47 -4.00
N THR A 31 9.00 -13.19 -3.66
CA THR A 31 8.09 -12.42 -4.51
C THR A 31 8.00 -11.01 -3.97
N PHE A 32 8.25 -10.02 -4.82
CA PHE A 32 8.27 -8.62 -4.44
C PHE A 32 7.18 -7.83 -5.15
N HIS A 33 6.37 -7.12 -4.37
CA HIS A 33 5.42 -6.13 -4.86
C HIS A 33 5.73 -4.77 -4.23
N GLY A 34 6.21 -3.84 -5.04
CA GLY A 34 6.66 -2.53 -4.57
C GLY A 34 5.93 -1.39 -5.26
N MET A 35 5.51 -0.40 -4.49
CA MET A 35 4.99 0.86 -5.03
C MET A 35 5.51 2.06 -4.23
N GLY A 36 6.23 2.94 -4.90
CA GLY A 36 6.84 4.10 -4.28
C GLY A 36 5.78 5.06 -3.71
N ALA A 37 6.06 5.63 -2.53
CA ALA A 37 5.23 6.64 -1.87
C ALA A 37 3.76 6.24 -1.62
N ALA A 38 3.47 4.95 -1.64
CA ALA A 38 2.15 4.42 -1.38
C ALA A 38 2.04 3.99 0.09
N CYS A 39 0.86 4.15 0.69
CA CYS A 39 0.58 3.79 2.09
C CYS A 39 -0.06 2.40 2.17
N SER A 40 -0.52 1.98 3.35
CA SER A 40 -1.11 0.65 3.62
C SER A 40 -2.21 0.19 2.66
N ILE A 41 -2.88 1.11 1.94
CA ILE A 41 -3.85 0.77 0.88
C ILE A 41 -3.24 -0.07 -0.27
N ILE A 42 -1.90 -0.12 -0.39
CA ILE A 42 -1.23 -1.02 -1.35
C ILE A 42 -1.46 -2.50 -1.03
N LEU A 43 -1.74 -2.82 0.23
CA LEU A 43 -1.92 -4.19 0.68
C LEU A 43 -3.16 -4.80 0.00
N PRO A 44 -4.37 -4.19 0.09
CA PRO A 44 -5.52 -4.58 -0.72
C PRO A 44 -5.23 -4.78 -2.21
N PHE A 45 -4.50 -3.85 -2.82
CA PHE A 45 -4.24 -3.87 -4.26
C PHE A 45 -3.47 -5.12 -4.71
N PHE A 46 -2.40 -5.48 -3.99
CA PHE A 46 -1.59 -6.65 -4.34
C PHE A 46 -2.18 -7.95 -3.79
N LEU A 47 -2.62 -7.96 -2.53
CA LEU A 47 -3.09 -9.19 -1.87
C LEU A 47 -4.45 -9.66 -2.36
N SER A 48 -5.26 -8.82 -3.01
CA SER A 48 -6.50 -9.29 -3.67
C SER A 48 -6.23 -10.17 -4.90
N LYS A 49 -4.99 -10.23 -5.40
CA LYS A 49 -4.59 -10.93 -6.63
C LYS A 49 -3.62 -12.09 -6.40
N VAL A 50 -3.35 -12.44 -5.14
CA VAL A 50 -2.32 -13.41 -4.73
C VAL A 50 -2.91 -14.44 -3.79
N ASP A 51 -2.53 -15.71 -3.98
CA ASP A 51 -2.73 -16.76 -2.97
C ASP A 51 -1.54 -16.78 -1.99
N LEU A 52 -1.82 -16.51 -0.72
CA LEU A 52 -0.78 -16.48 0.32
C LEU A 52 -0.37 -17.87 0.82
N LYS A 53 -1.08 -18.94 0.44
CA LYS A 53 -0.71 -20.33 0.82
C LYS A 53 0.65 -20.76 0.26
N ASP A 54 1.10 -20.11 -0.80
CA ASP A 54 2.39 -20.36 -1.43
C ASP A 54 3.57 -19.73 -0.68
N TYR A 55 3.33 -19.01 0.42
CA TYR A 55 4.34 -18.30 1.16
C TYR A 55 4.37 -18.72 2.63
N ASP A 56 5.58 -18.75 3.19
CA ASP A 56 5.77 -19.00 4.61
C ASP A 56 5.63 -17.69 5.42
N PHE A 57 6.02 -16.56 4.80
CA PHE A 57 5.98 -15.23 5.40
C PHE A 57 5.51 -14.14 4.43
N LEU A 58 4.74 -13.20 4.97
CA LEU A 58 4.37 -11.94 4.33
C LEU A 58 5.04 -10.79 5.08
N VAL A 59 5.95 -10.08 4.43
CA VAL A 59 6.60 -8.89 4.98
C VAL A 59 5.87 -7.65 4.49
N ILE A 60 5.47 -6.79 5.44
CA ILE A 60 4.70 -5.56 5.21
C ILE A 60 5.57 -4.37 5.61
N GLU A 61 5.82 -3.46 4.67
CA GLU A 61 6.56 -2.22 4.89
C GLU A 61 5.84 -1.02 4.29
N THR A 62 4.97 -0.37 5.08
CA THR A 62 4.20 0.81 4.63
C THR A 62 4.28 2.00 5.60
N SER A 63 4.89 1.81 6.78
CA SER A 63 4.77 2.73 7.92
C SER A 63 5.15 4.16 7.60
N ILE A 64 6.25 4.40 6.89
CA ILE A 64 6.73 5.75 6.55
C ILE A 64 5.67 6.52 5.77
N ASN A 65 5.02 5.87 4.80
CA ASN A 65 4.00 6.51 3.99
C ASN A 65 2.67 6.59 4.72
N ASP A 66 2.33 5.65 5.60
CA ASP A 66 1.17 5.77 6.48
C ASP A 66 1.27 7.03 7.36
N VAL A 67 2.44 7.29 7.97
CA VAL A 67 2.69 8.55 8.72
C VAL A 67 2.47 9.76 7.83
N LEU A 68 3.09 9.76 6.65
CA LEU A 68 3.07 10.91 5.75
C LEU A 68 1.65 11.21 5.26
N GLN A 69 0.92 10.18 4.82
CA GLN A 69 -0.44 10.32 4.30
C GLN A 69 -1.42 10.70 5.42
N CYS A 70 -1.27 10.10 6.61
CA CYS A 70 -2.09 10.49 7.76
C CYS A 70 -1.85 11.94 8.19
N SER A 71 -0.59 12.39 8.24
CA SER A 71 -0.28 13.79 8.57
C SER A 71 -0.83 14.80 7.56
N ARG A 72 -1.19 14.34 6.35
CA ARG A 72 -1.80 15.13 5.28
C ARG A 72 -3.33 14.99 5.23
N GLY A 73 -3.93 14.21 6.12
CA GLY A 73 -5.37 13.94 6.14
C GLY A 73 -5.87 13.13 4.93
N THR A 74 -4.99 12.49 4.16
CA THR A 74 -5.41 11.68 2.99
C THR A 74 -5.84 10.27 3.37
N VAL A 75 -5.43 9.79 4.54
CA VAL A 75 -5.81 8.51 5.13
C VAL A 75 -6.01 8.68 6.63
N SER A 76 -7.04 8.08 7.20
CA SER A 76 -7.25 8.10 8.66
C SER A 76 -6.47 6.98 9.39
N HIS A 77 -6.32 7.11 10.71
CA HIS A 77 -5.78 6.02 11.54
C HIS A 77 -6.59 4.73 11.41
N ASP A 78 -7.92 4.84 11.32
CA ASP A 78 -8.81 3.69 11.20
C ASP A 78 -8.64 2.99 9.86
N GLN A 79 -8.45 3.74 8.77
CA GLN A 79 -8.15 3.16 7.46
C GLN A 79 -6.79 2.43 7.45
N ILE A 80 -5.76 3.01 8.09
CA ILE A 80 -4.45 2.34 8.23
C ILE A 80 -4.62 1.03 9.01
N ARG A 81 -5.27 1.08 10.18
CA ARG A 81 -5.49 -0.09 11.02
C ARG A 81 -6.31 -1.16 10.28
N ALA A 82 -7.37 -0.76 9.58
CA ALA A 82 -8.21 -1.65 8.77
C ALA A 82 -7.40 -2.40 7.71
N ASN A 83 -6.62 -1.68 6.90
CA ASN A 83 -5.77 -2.27 5.86
C ASN A 83 -4.75 -3.27 6.43
N LEU A 84 -4.08 -2.90 7.53
CA LEU A 84 -3.08 -3.74 8.18
C LEU A 84 -3.71 -5.00 8.80
N ARG A 85 -4.83 -4.85 9.53
CA ARG A 85 -5.56 -5.97 10.14
C ARG A 85 -6.03 -6.96 9.07
N TRP A 86 -6.62 -6.47 7.98
CA TRP A 86 -7.05 -7.32 6.89
C TRP A 86 -5.88 -8.09 6.27
N ALA A 87 -4.76 -7.43 5.99
CA ALA A 87 -3.58 -8.09 5.42
C ALA A 87 -3.01 -9.17 6.35
N CYS A 88 -2.92 -8.89 7.66
CA CYS A 88 -2.49 -9.88 8.64
C CYS A 88 -3.47 -11.05 8.76
N ALA A 89 -4.77 -10.80 8.83
CA ALA A 89 -5.78 -11.85 8.88
C ALA A 89 -5.73 -12.73 7.62
N LYS A 90 -5.61 -12.11 6.44
CA LYS A 90 -5.49 -12.84 5.17
C LYS A 90 -4.26 -13.74 5.15
N ALA A 91 -3.11 -13.25 5.64
CA ALA A 91 -1.91 -14.07 5.77
C ALA A 91 -2.11 -15.23 6.74
N VAL A 92 -2.59 -14.94 7.96
CA VAL A 92 -2.81 -15.93 9.01
C VAL A 92 -3.77 -17.03 8.55
N ASN A 93 -4.88 -16.67 7.93
CA ASN A 93 -5.89 -17.60 7.43
C ASN A 93 -5.38 -18.45 6.26
N ALA A 94 -4.35 -17.99 5.54
CA ALA A 94 -3.66 -18.75 4.50
C ALA A 94 -2.49 -19.62 5.05
N GLY A 95 -2.23 -19.61 6.36
CA GLY A 95 -1.08 -20.28 6.96
C GLY A 95 0.25 -19.54 6.77
N CYS A 96 0.22 -18.30 6.27
CA CYS A 96 1.36 -17.43 6.04
C CYS A 96 1.55 -16.49 7.24
N LYS A 97 2.79 -16.31 7.71
CA LYS A 97 3.05 -15.47 8.89
C LYS A 97 3.35 -14.03 8.51
N PRO A 98 2.59 -13.05 9.03
CA PRO A 98 2.91 -11.65 8.80
C PRO A 98 4.16 -11.21 9.59
N ILE A 99 4.95 -10.34 8.98
CA ILE A 99 6.04 -9.58 9.59
C ILE A 99 5.80 -8.10 9.28
N MET A 100 5.55 -7.29 10.31
CA MET A 100 5.51 -5.84 10.21
C MET A 100 6.93 -5.29 10.33
N MET A 101 7.36 -4.56 9.32
CA MET A 101 8.69 -3.94 9.30
C MET A 101 8.56 -2.41 9.26
N ILE A 102 9.11 -1.77 10.28
CA ILE A 102 9.12 -0.31 10.41
C ILE A 102 10.45 0.22 9.91
N MET A 103 10.45 0.83 8.74
CA MET A 103 11.65 1.45 8.19
C MET A 103 11.96 2.74 8.94
N PRO A 104 13.22 2.94 9.37
CA PRO A 104 13.56 4.12 10.12
C PRO A 104 13.57 5.35 9.21
N THR A 105 13.23 6.47 9.81
CA THR A 105 13.36 7.82 9.27
C THR A 105 14.11 8.68 10.27
N LEU A 106 14.74 9.75 9.80
CA LEU A 106 15.52 10.64 10.66
C LEU A 106 14.66 11.21 11.81
N ASN A 107 13.41 11.57 11.51
CA ASN A 107 12.47 12.10 12.49
C ASN A 107 11.94 11.00 13.42
N GLY A 108 11.58 9.83 12.89
CA GLY A 108 11.01 8.76 13.73
C GLY A 108 12.02 8.14 14.70
N VAL A 109 13.33 8.23 14.41
CA VAL A 109 14.37 7.85 15.37
C VAL A 109 14.33 8.76 16.60
N ARG A 110 14.02 10.05 16.42
CA ARG A 110 13.94 11.05 17.49
C ARG A 110 12.63 10.92 18.26
N ASN A 111 11.51 10.81 17.55
CA ASN A 111 10.17 10.79 18.13
C ASN A 111 9.38 9.61 17.55
N ARG A 112 8.76 8.78 18.41
CA ARG A 112 7.81 7.76 17.91
C ARG A 112 6.63 8.45 17.25
N ASN A 113 6.19 7.91 16.11
CA ASN A 113 5.02 8.41 15.40
C ASN A 113 3.81 7.50 15.63
N ILE A 114 2.60 8.01 15.37
CA ILE A 114 1.35 7.29 15.60
C ILE A 114 1.19 6.06 14.69
N ALA A 115 1.69 6.11 13.45
CA ALA A 115 1.59 4.96 12.56
C ALA A 115 2.43 3.78 13.05
N ASP A 116 3.61 4.03 13.65
CA ASP A 116 4.43 2.98 14.28
C ASP A 116 3.66 2.29 15.41
N ILE A 117 2.90 3.07 16.20
CA ILE A 117 2.06 2.54 17.27
C ILE A 117 0.99 1.62 16.67
N LEU A 118 0.29 2.06 15.62
CA LEU A 118 -0.72 1.25 14.94
C LEU A 118 -0.15 -0.05 14.38
N HIS A 119 1.02 0.00 13.72
CA HIS A 119 1.66 -1.20 13.17
C HIS A 119 2.05 -2.18 14.28
N ARG A 120 2.59 -1.67 15.40
CA ARG A 120 2.96 -2.50 16.55
C ARG A 120 1.74 -3.15 17.21
N GLU A 121 0.65 -2.40 17.35
CA GLU A 121 -0.60 -2.92 17.92
C GLU A 121 -1.18 -4.03 17.06
N VAL A 122 -1.27 -3.82 15.74
CA VAL A 122 -1.73 -4.87 14.81
C VAL A 122 -0.76 -6.05 14.80
N ALA A 123 0.55 -5.82 14.85
CA ALA A 123 1.51 -6.92 14.95
C ALA A 123 1.30 -7.76 16.23
N ALA A 124 1.03 -7.11 17.36
CA ALA A 124 0.77 -7.79 18.63
C ALA A 124 -0.53 -8.60 18.57
N GLU A 125 -1.60 -8.02 18.01
CA GLU A 125 -2.90 -8.67 17.83
C GLU A 125 -2.78 -10.00 17.06
N PHE A 126 -2.06 -10.00 15.95
CA PHE A 126 -1.93 -11.17 15.07
C PHE A 126 -0.73 -12.07 15.40
N GLN A 127 -0.03 -11.81 16.52
CA GLN A 127 1.25 -12.47 16.86
C GLN A 127 2.26 -12.43 15.69
N ALA A 128 2.20 -11.36 14.90
CA ALA A 128 3.08 -11.12 13.78
C ALA A 128 4.51 -10.88 14.27
N GLY A 129 5.49 -11.13 13.40
CA GLY A 129 6.82 -10.60 13.64
C GLY A 129 6.79 -9.08 13.58
N TYR A 130 7.54 -8.42 14.45
CA TYR A 130 7.69 -6.97 14.44
C TYR A 130 9.16 -6.62 14.45
N VAL A 131 9.58 -5.78 13.48
CA VAL A 131 10.96 -5.33 13.31
C VAL A 131 10.97 -3.80 13.36
N ASP A 132 11.45 -3.24 14.47
CA ASP A 132 11.57 -1.81 14.68
C ASP A 132 12.93 -1.30 14.17
N GLY A 133 12.97 -0.78 12.95
CA GLY A 133 14.17 -0.20 12.39
C GLY A 133 14.63 1.08 13.10
N HIS A 134 13.72 1.81 13.78
CA HIS A 134 14.11 2.96 14.60
C HIS A 134 14.88 2.54 15.84
N GLU A 135 14.42 1.48 16.51
CA GLU A 135 15.11 0.89 17.66
C GLU A 135 16.50 0.39 17.26
N PHE A 136 16.62 -0.28 16.11
CA PHE A 136 17.92 -0.69 15.58
C PHE A 136 18.90 0.50 15.45
N VAL A 137 18.47 1.60 14.82
CA VAL A 137 19.33 2.79 14.63
C VAL A 137 19.67 3.45 15.98
N ARG A 138 18.71 3.52 16.92
CA ARG A 138 18.96 4.04 18.27
C ARG A 138 20.04 3.22 18.99
N THR A 139 19.92 1.91 18.99
CA THR A 139 20.88 1.00 19.63
C THR A 139 22.25 1.07 18.95
N ALA A 140 22.31 1.10 17.62
CA ALA A 140 23.56 1.23 16.89
C ALA A 140 24.29 2.54 17.21
N LYS A 141 23.56 3.64 17.40
CA LYS A 141 24.11 4.94 17.82
C LYS A 141 24.68 4.90 19.23
N LEU A 142 24.03 4.20 20.16
CA LEU A 142 24.53 4.03 21.53
C LEU A 142 25.84 3.22 21.57
N LEU A 143 25.91 2.15 20.77
CA LEU A 143 27.10 1.29 20.71
C LEU A 143 28.28 1.92 19.97
N LYS A 144 28.02 2.79 18.99
CA LYS A 144 29.03 3.53 18.22
C LYS A 144 28.55 4.96 18.01
N PRO A 145 28.94 5.91 18.89
CA PRO A 145 28.52 7.30 18.77
C PRO A 145 28.86 7.86 17.39
N ARG A 146 27.84 7.95 16.54
CA ARG A 146 27.90 8.50 15.19
C ARG A 146 26.83 9.57 15.06
N LYS A 147 27.08 10.55 14.19
CA LYS A 147 26.03 11.49 13.80
C LYS A 147 24.91 10.71 13.10
N LEU A 148 23.67 11.04 13.43
CA LEU A 148 22.48 10.27 13.02
C LEU A 148 22.26 10.29 11.50
N ASP A 149 22.56 11.42 10.87
CA ASP A 149 22.57 11.62 9.42
C ASP A 149 23.44 10.61 8.66
N LEU A 150 24.50 10.08 9.28
CA LEU A 150 25.38 9.10 8.64
C LEU A 150 24.69 7.77 8.31
N PHE A 151 23.56 7.47 8.94
CA PHE A 151 22.77 6.26 8.66
C PHE A 151 21.81 6.43 7.47
N PHE A 152 21.55 7.67 7.05
CA PHE A 152 20.53 7.98 6.06
C PHE A 152 21.12 8.63 4.81
N GLN A 153 20.47 8.40 3.66
CA GLN A 153 20.74 9.14 2.42
C GLN A 153 20.00 10.48 2.43
N ASP A 154 18.78 10.50 2.96
CA ASP A 154 17.96 11.69 3.17
C ASP A 154 17.08 11.53 4.43
N LYS A 155 16.01 12.33 4.60
CA LYS A 155 15.18 12.25 5.81
C LYS A 155 14.38 10.94 5.94
N SER A 156 14.17 10.22 4.83
CA SER A 156 13.25 9.07 4.74
C SER A 156 13.89 7.78 4.24
N HIS A 157 15.11 7.84 3.69
CA HIS A 157 15.78 6.69 3.10
C HIS A 157 17.08 6.36 3.81
N LEU A 158 17.26 5.07 4.13
CA LEU A 158 18.49 4.54 4.71
C LEU A 158 19.62 4.48 3.68
N LYS A 159 20.87 4.59 4.15
CA LYS A 159 22.01 4.17 3.33
C LYS A 159 21.98 2.65 3.10
N PRO A 160 22.42 2.16 1.94
CA PRO A 160 22.35 0.74 1.60
C PRO A 160 22.93 -0.21 2.67
N PRO A 161 24.13 0.04 3.25
CA PRO A 161 24.68 -0.86 4.28
C PRO A 161 23.81 -0.95 5.53
N VAL A 162 23.11 0.12 5.90
CA VAL A 162 22.20 0.14 7.06
C VAL A 162 20.91 -0.60 6.71
N GLY A 163 20.37 -0.38 5.52
CA GLY A 163 19.22 -1.11 5.00
C GLY A 163 19.43 -2.62 5.03
N ARG A 164 20.59 -3.10 4.55
CA ARG A 164 20.94 -4.54 4.58
C ARG A 164 20.91 -5.12 6.00
N GLN A 165 21.36 -4.38 7.01
CA GLN A 165 21.30 -4.84 8.41
C GLN A 165 19.85 -4.94 8.91
N VAL A 166 18.97 -4.01 8.54
CA VAL A 166 17.53 -4.13 8.85
C VAL A 166 16.94 -5.39 8.20
N GLY A 167 17.33 -5.70 6.96
CA GLY A 167 16.95 -6.94 6.29
C GLY A 167 17.39 -8.19 7.06
N LYS A 168 18.62 -8.21 7.59
CA LYS A 168 19.12 -9.31 8.43
C LYS A 168 18.30 -9.50 9.70
N LEU A 169 17.87 -8.42 10.34
CA LEU A 169 17.00 -8.49 11.52
C LEU A 169 15.65 -9.11 11.19
N ALA A 170 15.06 -8.76 10.05
CA ALA A 170 13.81 -9.36 9.60
C ALA A 170 13.96 -10.85 9.33
N ILE A 171 15.05 -11.28 8.67
CA ILE A 171 15.33 -12.69 8.44
C ILE A 171 15.55 -13.46 9.74
N ALA A 172 16.34 -12.91 10.66
CA ALA A 172 16.54 -13.48 11.99
C ALA A 172 15.20 -13.62 12.75
N LYS A 173 14.34 -12.61 12.65
CA LYS A 173 13.00 -12.64 13.24
C LYS A 173 12.17 -13.78 12.64
N MET A 174 12.12 -13.91 11.32
CA MET A 174 11.42 -15.02 10.65
C MET A 174 11.90 -16.39 11.14
N LYS A 175 13.22 -16.60 11.24
CA LYS A 175 13.81 -17.86 11.74
C LYS A 175 13.43 -18.18 13.19
N SER A 176 13.30 -17.15 14.03
CA SER A 176 12.92 -17.32 15.44
C SER A 176 11.44 -17.67 15.64
N MET A 177 10.59 -17.44 14.64
CA MET A 177 9.14 -17.64 14.77
C MET A 177 8.76 -19.11 14.64
N LYS A 178 8.26 -19.69 15.74
CA LYS A 178 7.74 -21.07 15.79
C LYS A 178 6.69 -21.31 14.71
N LYS A 179 6.74 -22.45 14.01
CA LYS A 179 5.77 -22.89 12.97
C LYS A 179 4.41 -23.34 13.54
N LYS A 180 3.94 -22.73 14.63
CA LYS A 180 2.62 -23.05 15.18
C LYS A 180 1.55 -22.49 14.24
N ALA A 181 0.50 -23.27 13.98
CA ALA A 181 -0.70 -22.77 13.33
C ALA A 181 -1.28 -21.65 14.19
N LEU A 182 -1.54 -20.51 13.56
CA LEU A 182 -2.25 -19.40 14.18
C LEU A 182 -3.75 -19.67 14.05
N PRO A 183 -4.56 -19.31 15.06
CA PRO A 183 -6.00 -19.47 14.97
C PRO A 183 -6.54 -18.64 13.81
N THR A 184 -7.57 -19.14 13.13
CA THR A 184 -8.30 -18.35 12.12
C THR A 184 -8.85 -17.10 12.76
N VAL A 185 -8.66 -15.96 12.10
CA VAL A 185 -9.10 -14.65 12.60
C VAL A 185 -10.14 -14.09 11.63
N GLY A 186 -11.26 -13.61 12.19
CA GLY A 186 -12.27 -12.89 11.42
C GLY A 186 -11.76 -11.51 11.00
N VAL A 187 -12.33 -10.98 9.92
CA VAL A 187 -12.10 -9.60 9.46
C VAL A 187 -13.42 -8.86 9.45
N ASP A 188 -13.38 -7.55 9.69
CA ASP A 188 -14.58 -6.71 9.67
C ASP A 188 -15.06 -6.42 8.24
N HIS A 189 -14.16 -6.54 7.27
CA HIS A 189 -14.40 -6.29 5.85
C HIS A 189 -13.40 -7.08 5.01
N ASP A 190 -13.70 -7.25 3.73
CA ASP A 190 -12.78 -7.75 2.72
C ASP A 190 -12.37 -6.64 1.75
N PHE A 191 -11.37 -6.89 0.90
CA PHE A 191 -11.00 -6.00 -0.18
C PHE A 191 -10.91 -6.72 -1.52
N ARG A 192 -11.41 -6.04 -2.56
CA ARG A 192 -11.34 -6.48 -3.96
C ARG A 192 -10.72 -5.39 -4.82
N THR A 193 -10.05 -5.79 -5.88
CA THR A 193 -9.63 -4.85 -6.93
C THR A 193 -10.49 -5.07 -8.17
N ILE A 194 -11.04 -4.00 -8.74
CA ILE A 194 -11.56 -4.01 -10.11
C ILE A 194 -10.39 -3.65 -11.03
N PRO A 195 -9.89 -4.58 -11.87
CA PRO A 195 -8.77 -4.32 -12.78
C PRO A 195 -9.18 -3.36 -13.90
N ALA A 196 -8.19 -2.71 -14.52
CA ALA A 196 -8.38 -1.82 -15.68
C ALA A 196 -9.23 -2.43 -16.81
N ALA A 197 -9.07 -3.73 -17.08
CA ALA A 197 -9.81 -4.43 -18.13
C ALA A 197 -11.34 -4.50 -17.89
N GLU A 198 -11.79 -4.29 -16.65
CA GLU A 198 -13.22 -4.22 -16.31
C GLU A 198 -13.75 -2.78 -16.36
N LEU A 199 -12.90 -1.77 -16.59
CA LEU A 199 -13.31 -0.36 -16.67
C LEU A 199 -13.66 0.08 -18.09
N GLY A 200 -13.20 -0.64 -19.11
CA GLY A 200 -13.54 -0.34 -20.50
C GLY A 200 -12.69 -1.12 -21.48
N ASP A 201 -12.91 -0.84 -22.77
CA ASP A 201 -12.27 -1.57 -23.86
C ASP A 201 -10.81 -1.11 -24.08
N ALA A 202 -9.98 -2.04 -24.57
CA ALA A 202 -8.59 -1.83 -24.99
C ALA A 202 -7.62 -1.27 -23.93
N PRO A 203 -7.20 -2.09 -22.93
CA PRO A 203 -6.20 -1.67 -21.96
C PRO A 203 -4.83 -1.38 -22.60
N LEU A 204 -4.17 -0.34 -22.10
CA LEU A 204 -2.80 0.01 -22.45
C LEU A 204 -1.80 -0.63 -21.48
N GLU A 205 -0.89 -1.44 -22.00
CA GLU A 205 0.16 -2.05 -21.18
C GLU A 205 1.26 -1.05 -20.82
N ARG A 206 1.62 -1.02 -19.54
CA ARG A 206 2.72 -0.22 -18.98
C ARG A 206 3.71 -1.12 -18.28
N VAL A 207 5.00 -0.88 -18.53
CA VAL A 207 6.09 -1.68 -17.96
C VAL A 207 7.16 -0.78 -17.38
N ASN A 208 7.65 -1.13 -16.19
CA ASN A 208 8.91 -0.64 -15.67
C ASN A 208 9.71 -1.80 -15.05
N SER A 209 10.85 -1.49 -14.46
CA SER A 209 11.72 -2.50 -13.84
C SER A 209 11.10 -3.25 -12.64
N LEU A 210 9.92 -2.86 -12.15
CA LEU A 210 9.26 -3.45 -10.99
C LEU A 210 7.98 -4.22 -11.35
N MET A 211 7.27 -3.82 -12.40
CA MET A 211 5.98 -4.42 -12.77
C MET A 211 5.59 -4.17 -14.23
N SER A 212 4.71 -5.05 -14.72
CA SER A 212 3.89 -4.87 -15.93
C SER A 212 2.44 -4.74 -15.50
N ILE A 213 1.70 -3.77 -16.05
CA ILE A 213 0.30 -3.56 -15.70
C ILE A 213 -0.51 -2.95 -16.85
N SER A 214 -1.75 -3.43 -16.98
CA SER A 214 -2.78 -2.87 -17.83
C SER A 214 -3.36 -1.59 -17.24
N CYS A 215 -3.51 -0.55 -18.07
CA CYS A 215 -4.14 0.72 -17.72
C CYS A 215 -5.37 0.97 -18.61
N HIS A 216 -6.44 1.50 -18.03
CA HIS A 216 -7.56 2.10 -18.74
C HIS A 216 -7.31 3.60 -18.86
N CYS A 217 -7.30 4.11 -20.09
CA CYS A 217 -7.01 5.51 -20.39
C CYS A 217 -8.33 6.29 -20.51
N MET A 218 -8.43 7.41 -19.80
CA MET A 218 -9.52 8.38 -20.00
C MET A 218 -8.92 9.74 -20.35
N GLN A 219 -9.54 10.42 -21.31
CA GLN A 219 -9.27 11.80 -21.70
C GLN A 219 -10.31 12.75 -21.11
N GLN A 220 -10.06 14.05 -21.21
CA GLN A 220 -11.01 15.07 -20.78
C GLN A 220 -12.40 14.83 -21.39
N GLY A 221 -13.42 14.82 -20.52
CA GLY A 221 -14.82 14.62 -20.92
C GLY A 221 -15.28 13.17 -20.84
N ASP A 222 -14.34 12.22 -20.84
CA ASP A 222 -14.65 10.80 -20.71
C ASP A 222 -15.27 10.48 -19.34
N SER A 223 -16.10 9.46 -19.35
CA SER A 223 -16.80 8.97 -18.16
C SER A 223 -16.90 7.45 -18.22
N VAL A 224 -16.71 6.81 -17.07
CA VAL A 224 -16.93 5.38 -16.89
C VAL A 224 -17.85 5.16 -15.69
N THR A 225 -18.86 4.31 -15.86
CA THR A 225 -19.75 3.88 -14.78
C THR A 225 -19.49 2.42 -14.48
N VAL A 226 -19.22 2.12 -13.22
CA VAL A 226 -18.85 0.79 -12.74
C VAL A 226 -19.85 0.35 -11.69
N ASP A 227 -20.40 -0.85 -11.86
CA ASP A 227 -21.16 -1.52 -10.80
C ASP A 227 -20.19 -2.06 -9.77
N ILE A 228 -20.22 -1.48 -8.57
CA ILE A 228 -19.42 -1.93 -7.46
C ILE A 228 -20.26 -2.69 -6.43
N GLY A 229 -21.58 -2.77 -6.56
CA GLY A 229 -22.50 -3.34 -5.59
C GLY A 229 -22.81 -2.40 -4.42
N ARG A 230 -24.07 -2.43 -3.94
CA ARG A 230 -24.63 -1.48 -2.96
C ARG A 230 -23.92 -1.41 -1.60
N GLU A 231 -23.29 -2.51 -1.17
CA GLU A 231 -22.65 -2.61 0.15
C GLU A 231 -21.14 -2.36 0.11
N ASN A 232 -20.58 -2.10 -1.08
CA ASN A 232 -19.15 -1.90 -1.27
C ASN A 232 -18.80 -0.41 -1.31
N TYR A 233 -17.54 -0.09 -1.03
CA TYR A 233 -17.04 1.29 -1.01
C TYR A 233 -15.77 1.41 -1.84
N LEU A 234 -15.66 2.46 -2.65
CA LEU A 234 -14.39 2.82 -3.28
C LEU A 234 -13.47 3.46 -2.24
N VAL A 235 -12.30 2.85 -2.03
CA VAL A 235 -11.32 3.27 -1.00
C VAL A 235 -9.95 3.61 -1.57
N GLY A 236 -9.72 3.34 -2.86
CA GLY A 236 -8.46 3.69 -3.50
C GLY A 236 -8.51 3.57 -5.01
N LEU A 237 -7.61 4.32 -5.66
CA LEU A 237 -7.42 4.32 -7.10
C LEU A 237 -5.96 4.01 -7.39
N ALA A 238 -5.69 2.93 -8.11
CA ALA A 238 -4.37 2.65 -8.64
C ALA A 238 -4.24 3.30 -10.02
N MET A 239 -3.20 4.12 -10.22
CA MET A 239 -3.04 4.92 -11.43
C MET A 239 -1.58 5.13 -11.81
N ASN A 240 -1.31 5.37 -13.09
CA ASN A 240 0.00 5.81 -13.56
C ASN A 240 0.14 7.32 -13.31
N ARG A 241 0.97 7.69 -12.34
CA ARG A 241 1.16 9.07 -11.90
C ARG A 241 1.88 9.96 -12.91
N THR A 242 2.57 9.40 -13.92
CA THR A 242 3.22 10.22 -14.96
C THR A 242 2.22 10.74 -15.97
N GLU A 243 1.18 9.94 -16.23
CA GLU A 243 0.16 10.21 -17.25
C GLU A 243 -1.19 10.60 -16.62
N SER A 244 -1.21 11.04 -15.35
CA SER A 244 -2.46 11.39 -14.66
C SER A 244 -2.46 12.84 -14.18
N TRP A 245 -3.30 13.68 -14.79
CA TRP A 245 -3.49 15.09 -14.43
C TRP A 245 -4.94 15.56 -14.66
N GLY A 246 -5.30 16.68 -14.01
CA GLY A 246 -6.68 17.15 -13.94
C GLY A 246 -7.40 16.64 -12.69
N HIS A 247 -8.71 16.49 -12.80
CA HIS A 247 -9.62 16.11 -11.73
C HIS A 247 -10.47 14.91 -12.13
N LEU A 248 -10.46 13.88 -11.28
CA LEU A 248 -11.40 12.78 -11.36
C LEU A 248 -12.59 13.10 -10.47
N ASN A 249 -13.75 13.29 -11.07
CA ASN A 249 -14.99 13.62 -10.39
C ASN A 249 -15.78 12.32 -10.19
N LEU A 250 -16.10 12.03 -8.95
CA LEU A 250 -16.79 10.82 -8.51
C LEU A 250 -18.24 11.17 -8.24
N SER A 251 -19.16 10.40 -8.81
CA SER A 251 -20.60 10.46 -8.54
C SER A 251 -21.10 9.08 -8.09
N GLY A 252 -21.89 9.05 -7.02
CA GLY A 252 -22.46 7.85 -6.42
C GLY A 252 -23.43 8.26 -5.32
N GLY A 253 -23.23 7.74 -4.10
CA GLY A 253 -24.02 8.15 -2.92
C GLY A 253 -23.76 9.60 -2.49
N ARG A 254 -22.67 10.19 -2.98
CA ARG A 254 -22.37 11.62 -2.93
C ARG A 254 -21.58 12.02 -4.18
N ASN A 255 -21.28 13.30 -4.31
CA ASN A 255 -20.38 13.82 -5.34
C ASN A 255 -19.07 14.29 -4.70
N ALA A 256 -17.92 14.03 -5.33
CA ALA A 256 -16.63 14.52 -4.87
C ALA A 256 -15.64 14.70 -6.02
N SER A 257 -14.75 15.70 -5.94
CA SER A 257 -13.67 15.89 -6.91
C SER A 257 -12.33 15.50 -6.31
N MET A 258 -11.50 14.82 -7.09
CA MET A 258 -10.16 14.42 -6.67
C MET A 258 -9.10 14.88 -7.67
N ALA A 259 -8.18 15.73 -7.21
CA ALA A 259 -7.00 16.08 -8.00
C ALA A 259 -6.10 14.86 -8.22
N LEU A 260 -5.69 14.66 -9.47
CA LEU A 260 -4.86 13.54 -9.92
C LEU A 260 -3.36 13.85 -9.91
N GLN A 261 -3.01 15.13 -10.02
CA GLN A 261 -1.61 15.57 -10.12
C GLN A 261 -0.82 15.18 -8.87
N THR A 262 0.46 14.85 -9.06
CA THR A 262 1.38 14.55 -7.96
C THR A 262 2.72 15.21 -8.19
N ASN A 263 3.42 15.56 -7.10
CA ASN A 263 4.72 16.25 -7.17
C ASN A 263 5.91 15.31 -7.40
N TYR A 264 5.67 14.08 -7.84
CA TYR A 264 6.69 13.03 -7.86
C TYR A 264 7.60 13.06 -9.10
N THR A 265 7.29 13.86 -10.13
CA THR A 265 8.04 13.83 -11.40
C THR A 265 8.60 15.20 -11.76
N LYS A 266 9.78 15.53 -11.24
CA LYS A 266 10.68 16.53 -11.84
C LYS A 266 11.51 15.96 -13.01
N ARG A 267 11.52 14.64 -13.16
CA ARG A 267 12.25 13.92 -14.21
C ARG A 267 11.26 13.16 -15.08
N PRO A 268 11.47 13.11 -16.41
CA PRO A 268 10.65 12.31 -17.29
C PRO A 268 10.89 10.83 -16.96
N VAL A 269 9.86 10.17 -16.45
CA VAL A 269 9.81 8.71 -16.31
C VAL A 269 8.59 8.25 -17.09
N SER A 270 8.71 7.17 -17.86
CA SER A 270 7.63 6.69 -18.73
C SER A 270 6.45 6.08 -17.96
N PHE A 271 6.70 5.62 -16.73
CA PHE A 271 5.70 4.93 -15.94
C PHE A 271 6.01 4.99 -14.44
N LEU A 272 5.11 5.57 -13.65
CA LEU A 272 5.19 5.59 -12.19
C LEU A 272 3.87 5.12 -11.57
N ALA A 273 3.82 3.86 -11.15
CA ALA A 273 2.67 3.34 -10.43
C ALA A 273 2.46 4.05 -9.09
N GLY A 274 1.20 4.32 -8.77
CA GLY A 274 0.83 4.94 -7.51
C GLY A 274 -0.61 4.64 -7.11
N ILE A 275 -0.86 4.55 -5.81
CA ILE A 275 -2.22 4.48 -5.30
C ILE A 275 -2.59 5.81 -4.66
N ARG A 276 -3.81 6.23 -4.93
CA ARG A 276 -4.47 7.40 -4.37
C ARG A 276 -5.59 6.91 -3.44
N PRO A 277 -5.44 7.06 -2.12
CA PRO A 277 -6.51 6.74 -1.19
C PRO A 277 -7.74 7.61 -1.45
N VAL A 278 -8.91 7.01 -1.28
CA VAL A 278 -10.22 7.68 -1.36
C VAL A 278 -10.93 7.45 -0.02
N PRO A 279 -11.44 8.48 0.66
CA PRO A 279 -12.31 8.28 1.81
C PRO A 279 -13.52 7.45 1.39
N ASP A 280 -13.86 6.41 2.15
CA ASP A 280 -14.90 5.40 1.86
C ASP A 280 -16.07 5.99 1.06
N PHE A 281 -16.01 5.84 -0.26
CA PHE A 281 -16.94 6.50 -1.19
C PHE A 281 -18.04 5.51 -1.57
N ALA A 282 -19.26 5.81 -1.13
CA ALA A 282 -20.42 4.96 -1.32
C ALA A 282 -20.97 5.04 -2.77
N PRO A 283 -21.51 3.92 -3.30
CA PRO A 283 -22.20 3.91 -4.58
C PRO A 283 -23.57 4.60 -4.51
N ASP A 284 -24.18 4.80 -5.67
CA ASP A 284 -25.59 5.18 -5.81
C ASP A 284 -26.54 4.06 -5.29
N PRO A 285 -27.86 4.30 -5.20
CA PRO A 285 -28.83 3.29 -4.79
C PRO A 285 -28.90 2.05 -5.70
N GLU A 286 -28.36 2.11 -6.92
CA GLU A 286 -28.24 0.95 -7.82
C GLU A 286 -26.94 0.17 -7.61
N GLY A 287 -26.02 0.66 -6.79
CA GLY A 287 -24.72 0.02 -6.53
C GLY A 287 -23.60 0.48 -7.46
N ARG A 288 -23.78 1.59 -8.18
CA ARG A 288 -22.82 2.08 -9.17
C ARG A 288 -22.07 3.31 -8.69
N ILE A 289 -20.87 3.49 -9.24
CA ILE A 289 -20.10 4.74 -9.18
C ILE A 289 -19.78 5.19 -10.61
N THR A 290 -19.79 6.50 -10.82
CA THR A 290 -19.38 7.11 -12.08
C THR A 290 -18.13 7.94 -11.85
N LEU A 291 -17.09 7.69 -12.64
CA LEU A 291 -15.85 8.45 -12.68
C LEU A 291 -15.85 9.30 -13.95
N LYS A 292 -15.78 10.63 -13.82
CA LYS A 292 -15.73 11.57 -14.94
C LYS A 292 -14.46 12.42 -14.86
N LEU A 293 -13.72 12.50 -15.97
CA LEU A 293 -12.48 13.25 -16.03
C LEU A 293 -12.69 14.67 -16.57
N SER A 294 -12.13 15.67 -15.89
CA SER A 294 -12.13 17.07 -16.33
C SER A 294 -10.85 17.80 -15.94
N SER A 295 -10.59 18.95 -16.55
CA SER A 295 -9.46 19.82 -16.20
C SER A 295 -9.66 20.49 -14.83
N THR A 296 -10.89 20.84 -14.48
CA THR A 296 -11.27 21.50 -13.21
C THR A 296 -12.09 20.58 -12.31
N ALA A 297 -12.10 20.85 -11.01
CA ALA A 297 -13.05 20.21 -10.09
C ALA A 297 -14.49 20.61 -10.46
N LEU A 298 -15.40 19.64 -10.50
CA LEU A 298 -16.83 19.88 -10.77
C LEU A 298 -17.68 20.00 -9.49
N PHE A 299 -17.14 19.52 -8.38
CA PHE A 299 -17.81 19.48 -7.07
C PHE A 299 -16.99 20.18 -6.00
N GLU A 300 -17.67 20.87 -5.07
CA GLU A 300 -17.08 21.57 -3.94
C GLU A 300 -16.42 20.62 -2.92
N ASP A 301 -16.98 19.42 -2.77
CA ASP A 301 -16.42 18.36 -1.94
C ASP A 301 -15.10 17.85 -2.55
N LEU A 302 -13.98 18.28 -1.98
CA LEU A 302 -12.65 17.86 -2.43
C LEU A 302 -12.13 16.68 -1.62
N VAL A 303 -11.66 15.64 -2.32
CA VAL A 303 -10.87 14.56 -1.72
C VAL A 303 -9.49 15.11 -1.36
N PRO A 304 -9.04 15.03 -0.08
CA PRO A 304 -7.77 15.60 0.36
C PRO A 304 -6.61 15.20 -0.55
N ALA A 305 -5.82 16.18 -0.98
CA ALA A 305 -4.65 15.97 -1.83
C ALA A 305 -3.36 15.79 -1.02
N PRO A 306 -2.38 14.99 -1.50
CA PRO A 306 -1.11 14.88 -0.82
C PRO A 306 -0.41 16.23 -0.96
N ALA A 307 -0.02 16.85 0.15
CA ALA A 307 0.55 18.20 0.15
C ALA A 307 1.76 18.37 -0.80
N GLY A 308 1.75 19.46 -1.56
CA GLY A 308 2.87 20.05 -2.31
C GLY A 308 2.39 20.79 -3.57
N SER A 309 3.18 21.76 -4.04
CA SER A 309 2.85 22.63 -5.18
C SER A 309 2.71 21.86 -6.50
N PHE A 310 1.48 21.65 -6.95
CA PHE A 310 1.19 21.05 -8.25
C PHE A 310 1.73 21.97 -9.36
N ALA A 311 2.65 21.46 -10.18
CA ALA A 311 2.93 22.13 -11.44
C ALA A 311 1.68 22.00 -12.32
N PRO A 312 1.27 23.06 -13.03
CA PRO A 312 0.18 22.94 -14.00
C PRO A 312 0.56 21.83 -14.99
N GLY A 313 -0.33 20.87 -15.15
CA GLY A 313 -0.19 19.84 -16.17
C GLY A 313 -0.30 20.44 -17.58
N PRO A 314 -0.13 19.60 -18.63
CA PRO A 314 -0.48 19.98 -19.99
C PRO A 314 -1.92 20.51 -20.07
N GLU A 315 -2.24 21.25 -21.15
CA GLU A 315 -3.63 21.59 -21.43
C GLU A 315 -4.50 20.32 -21.47
N GLY A 316 -5.64 20.38 -20.79
CA GLY A 316 -6.61 19.29 -20.70
C GLY A 316 -6.51 18.43 -19.44
N ALA A 317 -7.01 17.19 -19.55
CA ALA A 317 -6.97 16.19 -18.48
C ALA A 317 -6.74 14.80 -19.06
N ASN A 318 -5.98 13.98 -18.35
CA ASN A 318 -5.69 12.59 -18.72
C ASN A 318 -5.60 11.75 -17.44
N VAL A 319 -6.01 10.49 -17.51
CA VAL A 319 -5.75 9.53 -16.43
C VAL A 319 -5.53 8.14 -17.01
N GLU A 320 -4.58 7.43 -16.43
CA GLU A 320 -4.34 6.02 -16.70
C GLU A 320 -4.63 5.22 -15.42
N LEU A 321 -5.82 4.62 -15.35
CA LEU A 321 -6.29 3.84 -14.22
C LEU A 321 -5.83 2.38 -14.35
N MET A 322 -5.09 1.89 -13.36
CA MET A 322 -4.72 0.48 -13.25
C MET A 322 -5.84 -0.37 -12.64
N GLY A 323 -6.71 0.26 -11.87
CA GLY A 323 -7.83 -0.38 -11.21
C GLY A 323 -8.37 0.41 -10.02
N LEU A 324 -9.51 -0.04 -9.54
CA LEU A 324 -10.21 0.50 -8.38
C LEU A 324 -10.06 -0.46 -7.20
N ILE A 325 -9.83 0.06 -6.01
CA ILE A 325 -9.72 -0.72 -4.77
C ILE A 325 -11.02 -0.53 -4.00
N LEU A 326 -11.70 -1.65 -3.74
CA LEU A 326 -12.98 -1.69 -3.04
C LEU A 326 -12.82 -2.29 -1.66
N LYS A 327 -13.51 -1.70 -0.69
CA LYS A 327 -13.79 -2.30 0.63
C LYS A 327 -15.18 -2.92 0.56
N CYS A 328 -15.27 -4.20 0.90
CA CYS A 328 -16.47 -5.02 0.79
C CYS A 328 -16.89 -5.52 2.17
N PRO A 329 -18.17 -5.87 2.40
CA PRO A 329 -18.58 -6.59 3.59
C PRO A 329 -17.74 -7.85 3.77
N ALA A 330 -17.42 -8.20 5.02
CA ALA A 330 -16.72 -9.44 5.29
C ALA A 330 -17.55 -10.62 4.77
N PRO A 331 -16.92 -11.63 4.14
CA PRO A 331 -17.63 -12.85 3.82
C PRO A 331 -18.16 -13.45 5.13
N PRO A 332 -19.38 -14.01 5.14
CA PRO A 332 -19.89 -14.71 6.31
C PRO A 332 -18.85 -15.76 6.69
N LEU A 333 -18.43 -15.75 7.96
CA LEU A 333 -17.53 -16.78 8.48
C LEU A 333 -18.19 -18.12 8.15
N SER A 334 -17.59 -18.87 7.22
CA SER A 334 -18.02 -20.22 6.94
C SER A 334 -17.98 -20.93 8.28
N ARG A 335 -19.14 -21.25 8.86
CA ARG A 335 -19.22 -21.96 10.14
C ARG A 335 -18.41 -23.21 9.92
N GLY A 336 -17.19 -23.24 10.46
CA GLY A 336 -16.33 -24.40 10.36
C GLY A 336 -17.19 -25.56 10.79
N LYS A 337 -17.36 -26.57 9.92
CA LYS A 337 -18.03 -27.80 10.29
C LYS A 337 -17.43 -28.19 11.63
N ALA A 338 -18.25 -28.14 12.68
CA ALA A 338 -17.82 -28.61 13.98
C ALA A 338 -17.27 -30.01 13.72
N LEU A 339 -16.01 -30.24 14.05
CA LEU A 339 -15.44 -31.58 14.07
C LEU A 339 -16.24 -32.32 15.14
N THR A 340 -17.37 -32.92 14.74
CA THR A 340 -18.05 -33.93 15.52
C THR A 340 -17.09 -35.10 15.54
N GLY A 341 -16.49 -35.32 16.71
CA GLY A 341 -15.43 -36.30 16.94
C GLY A 341 -15.87 -37.74 16.83
#